data_AF-A0A6I9QY02-F1
#
_entry.id   AF-A0A6I9QY02-F1
#
_cell.length_a   1.000
_cell.length_b   1.000
_cell.length_c   1.000
_cell.angle_alpha   90.00
_cell.angle_beta   90.00
_cell.angle_gamma   90.00
#
_symmetry.space_group_name_H-M   'P 1'
#
loop_
_entity.id
_entity.type
_entity.pdbx_description
1 polymer ?
#
loop_
_entity_poly.entity_id
_entity_poly.type
_entity_poly.pdbx_seq_one_letter_code
_entity_poly.pdbx_strand_id
1 'polypeptide(L)'
;MADKPSRALVIYGDGHAPLLSPSHAHLNSFASRASCGFLSLRTPPPTESEDDRVVRELAQLLDAYDFYTARNGQHEEADAYANPKESSILTVSQRFNGLRAAIITACPNVRSFARELGFSVLKIDELIMQNDPFEKHPQELPEELTSKLLKLLGFAGGKVLEKSEFDLVILHIRTSEKSKDLKEKMVDGTGVDWLNMLIGGIMQATQPGLDIASRLHFSIILSYGTVSASQDSCSFILNSGTETNSSLSFLRPCQSYNMKGGKILDGIRRHHPMLIAQWQEGVTRRDMAMEFSFKEFKERGGNLAILADRFLHEVAFKLWKAPKYGA
;
A
#
# COMPACT_ATOMS: atom_id res chain seq x y z
N MET A 1 -18.55 -10.69 7.84
CA MET A 1 -17.63 -10.98 6.71
C MET A 1 -18.46 -10.91 5.43
N ALA A 2 -17.85 -10.65 4.27
CA ALA A 2 -18.56 -10.75 3.00
C ALA A 2 -19.21 -12.14 2.86
N ASP A 3 -20.32 -12.22 2.15
CA ASP A 3 -21.01 -13.47 1.81
C ASP A 3 -20.28 -14.28 0.72
N LYS A 4 -19.37 -13.63 0.00
CA LYS A 4 -18.59 -14.17 -1.12
C LYS A 4 -17.14 -13.64 -1.06
N PRO A 5 -16.15 -14.25 -1.75
CA PRO A 5 -14.74 -13.82 -1.68
C PRO A 5 -14.50 -12.49 -2.39
N SER A 6 -13.90 -11.50 -1.72
CA SER A 6 -13.57 -10.21 -2.34
C SER A 6 -12.44 -10.33 -3.37
N ARG A 7 -12.19 -9.26 -4.11
CA ARG A 7 -10.98 -9.04 -4.92
C ARG A 7 -10.39 -7.68 -4.57
N ALA A 8 -9.07 -7.53 -4.57
CA ALA A 8 -8.42 -6.34 -4.03
C ALA A 8 -7.73 -5.48 -5.08
N LEU A 9 -7.97 -4.17 -5.00
CA LEU A 9 -7.16 -3.15 -5.64
C LEU A 9 -6.40 -2.38 -4.57
N VAL A 10 -5.09 -2.26 -4.72
CA VAL A 10 -4.25 -1.46 -3.83
C VAL A 10 -3.54 -0.40 -4.66
N ILE A 11 -3.70 0.86 -4.30
CA ILE A 11 -2.86 1.93 -4.84
C ILE A 11 -1.81 2.29 -3.80
N TYR A 12 -0.54 2.13 -4.16
CA TYR A 12 0.60 2.51 -3.34
C TYR A 12 1.31 3.71 -3.99
N GLY A 13 1.09 4.89 -3.41
CA GLY A 13 1.77 6.14 -3.78
C GLY A 13 3.03 6.34 -2.95
N ASP A 14 4.18 5.96 -3.49
CA ASP A 14 5.47 6.16 -2.86
C ASP A 14 5.90 7.63 -2.94
N GLY A 15 6.09 8.29 -1.79
CA GLY A 15 6.45 9.71 -1.70
C GLY A 15 5.30 10.70 -1.91
N HIS A 16 4.05 10.24 -1.90
CA HIS A 16 2.88 11.07 -2.21
C HIS A 16 2.23 11.69 -0.98
N ALA A 17 2.48 11.18 0.23
CA ALA A 17 1.88 11.71 1.46
C ALA A 17 2.21 13.20 1.73
N PRO A 18 3.44 13.71 1.49
CA PRO A 18 3.77 15.12 1.73
C PRO A 18 3.08 16.08 0.75
N LEU A 19 2.61 15.56 -0.39
CA LEU A 19 2.02 16.32 -1.48
C LEU A 19 0.49 16.47 -1.34
N LEU A 20 -0.09 15.91 -0.27
CA LEU A 20 -1.52 16.00 0.01
C LEU A 20 -1.91 17.44 0.36
N SER A 21 -2.93 17.94 -0.34
CA SER A 21 -3.61 19.20 -0.06
C SER A 21 -5.12 18.99 0.15
N PRO A 22 -5.81 19.96 0.80
CA PRO A 22 -7.28 19.92 0.96
C PRO A 22 -8.07 19.92 -0.36
N SER A 23 -7.45 20.30 -1.49
CA SER A 23 -8.12 20.32 -2.81
C SER A 23 -8.34 18.93 -3.41
N HIS A 24 -7.70 17.88 -2.88
CA HIS A 24 -7.88 16.51 -3.36
C HIS A 24 -9.21 15.90 -2.87
N ALA A 25 -10.31 16.37 -3.45
CA ALA A 25 -11.66 16.03 -3.02
C ALA A 25 -11.99 14.53 -3.08
N HIS A 26 -11.46 13.78 -4.05
CA HIS A 26 -11.72 12.33 -4.17
C HIS A 26 -10.97 11.52 -3.13
N LEU A 27 -9.72 11.87 -2.81
CA LEU A 27 -8.96 11.30 -1.70
C LEU A 27 -9.69 11.54 -0.36
N ASN A 28 -10.15 12.76 -0.12
CA ASN A 28 -10.92 13.11 1.08
C ASN A 28 -12.27 12.37 1.11
N SER A 29 -12.97 12.30 -0.02
CA SER A 29 -14.22 11.52 -0.12
C SER A 29 -13.99 10.04 0.14
N PHE A 30 -12.88 9.47 -0.33
CA PHE A 30 -12.50 8.10 -0.04
C PHE A 30 -12.26 7.88 1.45
N ALA A 31 -11.44 8.74 2.09
CA ALA A 31 -11.20 8.71 3.53
C ALA A 31 -12.52 8.74 4.32
N SER A 32 -13.47 9.59 3.92
CA SER A 32 -14.79 9.71 4.55
C SER A 32 -15.63 8.44 4.58
N ARG A 33 -15.31 7.42 3.77
CA ARG A 33 -16.01 6.13 3.67
C ARG A 33 -15.18 4.97 4.19
N ALA A 34 -13.89 5.18 4.37
CA ALA A 34 -12.92 4.13 4.59
C ALA A 34 -12.66 3.91 6.08
N SER A 35 -11.88 2.87 6.33
CA SER A 35 -11.21 2.61 7.59
C SER A 35 -9.79 3.17 7.47
N CYS A 36 -9.53 4.29 8.12
CA CYS A 36 -8.29 5.04 8.04
C CYS A 36 -7.39 4.77 9.24
N GLY A 37 -6.09 4.87 9.01
CA GLY A 37 -5.06 4.70 10.02
C GLY A 37 -3.69 4.71 9.39
N PHE A 38 -2.78 3.96 9.99
CA PHE A 38 -1.38 4.06 9.64
C PHE A 38 -0.65 2.72 9.63
N LEU A 39 0.36 2.64 8.77
CA LEU A 39 1.32 1.55 8.74
C LEU A 39 2.65 2.03 9.30
N SER A 40 3.04 1.47 10.45
CA SER A 40 4.35 1.64 11.05
C SER A 40 5.39 0.85 10.26
N LEU A 41 6.51 1.51 9.99
CA LEU A 41 7.62 0.94 9.25
C LEU A 41 8.79 0.70 10.20
N ARG A 42 9.68 -0.21 9.84
CA ARG A 42 10.98 -0.39 10.49
C ARG A 42 11.91 0.77 10.12
N THR A 43 12.78 1.11 11.06
CA THR A 43 13.78 2.18 10.93
C THR A 43 14.67 1.87 9.73
N PRO A 44 14.87 2.83 8.80
CA PRO A 44 15.77 2.65 7.68
C PRO A 44 17.23 2.47 8.16
N PRO A 45 18.09 1.79 7.39
CA PRO A 45 19.52 1.80 7.68
C PRO A 45 20.09 3.23 7.52
N PRO A 46 21.22 3.55 8.18
CA PRO A 46 21.77 4.92 8.20
C PRO A 46 22.17 5.46 6.83
N THR A 47 22.56 4.56 5.92
CA THR A 47 22.93 4.87 4.55
C THR A 47 22.07 4.01 3.63
N GLU A 48 20.96 4.58 3.17
CA GLU A 48 20.05 3.92 2.24
C GLU A 48 19.92 4.77 0.99
N SER A 49 20.01 4.15 -0.18
CA SER A 49 19.66 4.82 -1.42
C SER A 49 18.13 4.94 -1.56
N GLU A 50 17.66 5.90 -2.35
CA GLU A 50 16.21 6.00 -2.61
C GLU A 50 15.61 4.74 -3.23
N ASP A 51 16.38 4.08 -4.09
CA ASP A 51 15.95 2.88 -4.77
C ASP A 51 15.84 1.69 -3.81
N ASP A 52 16.76 1.57 -2.87
CA ASP A 52 16.71 0.57 -1.79
C ASP A 52 15.54 0.85 -0.85
N ARG A 53 15.30 2.13 -0.50
CA ARG A 53 14.15 2.55 0.32
C ARG A 53 12.83 2.09 -0.29
N VAL A 54 12.63 2.30 -1.60
CA VAL A 54 11.40 1.91 -2.30
C VAL A 54 11.17 0.40 -2.18
N VAL A 55 12.21 -0.40 -2.43
CA VAL A 55 12.11 -1.87 -2.36
C VAL A 55 11.90 -2.31 -0.91
N ARG A 56 12.61 -1.73 0.05
CA ARG A 56 12.49 -2.04 1.48
C ARG A 56 11.09 -1.76 2.02
N GLU A 57 10.53 -0.59 1.72
CA GLU A 57 9.20 -0.20 2.17
C GLU A 57 8.13 -1.10 1.54
N LEU A 58 8.25 -1.42 0.24
CA LEU A 58 7.39 -2.41 -0.40
C LEU A 58 7.55 -3.81 0.22
N ALA A 59 8.76 -4.23 0.55
CA ALA A 59 9.02 -5.51 1.19
C ALA A 59 8.29 -5.62 2.52
N GLN A 60 8.19 -4.54 3.30
CA GLN A 60 7.37 -4.52 4.51
C GLN A 60 5.88 -4.70 4.18
N LEU A 61 5.33 -3.93 3.23
CA LEU A 61 3.91 -4.09 2.84
C LEU A 61 3.56 -5.51 2.41
N LEU A 62 4.50 -6.21 1.76
CA LEU A 62 4.32 -7.55 1.21
C LEU A 62 4.71 -8.69 2.16
N ASP A 63 4.95 -8.39 3.44
CA ASP A 63 5.47 -9.32 4.45
C ASP A 63 6.71 -10.11 3.97
N ALA A 64 7.62 -9.40 3.30
CA ALA A 64 8.85 -9.93 2.72
C ALA A 64 10.10 -9.20 3.22
N TYR A 65 9.96 -8.37 4.26
CA TYR A 65 11.07 -7.58 4.81
C TYR A 65 12.22 -8.43 5.33
N ASP A 66 11.92 -9.49 6.08
CA ASP A 66 12.97 -10.33 6.69
C ASP A 66 13.80 -11.05 5.59
N PHE A 67 13.14 -11.43 4.49
CA PHE A 67 13.83 -11.94 3.28
C PHE A 67 14.67 -10.86 2.60
N TYR A 68 14.10 -9.66 2.40
CA TYR A 68 14.85 -8.53 1.84
C TYR A 68 16.12 -8.23 2.64
N THR A 69 16.04 -8.22 3.98
CA THR A 69 17.21 -8.02 4.84
C THR A 69 18.21 -9.17 4.78
N ALA A 70 17.75 -10.42 4.75
CA ALA A 70 18.65 -11.57 4.65
C ALA A 70 19.42 -11.55 3.32
N ARG A 71 18.73 -11.21 2.23
CA ARG A 71 19.33 -11.10 0.89
C ARG A 71 20.40 -10.01 0.82
N ASN A 72 20.10 -8.84 1.39
CA ASN A 72 21.02 -7.71 1.33
C ASN A 72 22.15 -7.80 2.38
N GLY A 73 21.92 -8.47 3.51
CA GLY A 73 22.94 -8.70 4.55
C GLY A 73 23.97 -9.78 4.18
N GLN A 74 23.65 -10.69 3.26
CA GLN A 74 24.61 -11.67 2.71
C GLN A 74 25.78 -11.05 1.94
N HIS A 75 25.76 -9.73 1.70
CA HIS A 75 26.88 -9.01 1.10
C HIS A 75 27.95 -8.53 2.11
N GLU A 76 27.68 -8.58 3.42
CA GLU A 76 28.62 -8.04 4.43
C GLU A 76 29.32 -9.11 5.28
N GLU A 77 28.73 -10.28 5.52
CA GLU A 77 29.41 -11.38 6.22
C GLU A 77 29.12 -12.75 5.55
N ALA A 78 30.13 -13.29 4.87
CA ALA A 78 30.10 -14.63 4.31
C ALA A 78 30.31 -15.68 5.42
N ASP A 79 29.24 -16.01 6.15
CA ASP A 79 29.24 -17.17 7.04
C ASP A 79 29.18 -18.47 6.21
N ALA A 80 30.31 -19.19 6.19
CA ALA A 80 30.57 -20.39 5.39
C ALA A 80 29.75 -21.64 5.79
N TYR A 81 28.66 -21.51 6.55
CA TYR A 81 27.83 -22.62 7.03
C TYR A 81 26.32 -22.48 6.75
N ALA A 82 25.88 -21.44 6.03
CA ALA A 82 24.47 -21.31 5.67
C ALA A 82 24.08 -22.32 4.58
N ASN A 83 23.19 -23.25 4.93
CA ASN A 83 22.67 -24.28 4.05
C ASN A 83 21.89 -23.62 2.89
N PRO A 84 22.29 -23.76 1.61
CA PRO A 84 21.73 -23.00 0.49
C PRO A 84 20.29 -23.39 0.10
N LYS A 85 19.64 -24.29 0.85
CA LYS A 85 18.27 -24.76 0.62
C LYS A 85 17.19 -24.03 1.46
N GLU A 86 17.57 -23.23 2.45
CA GLU A 86 16.62 -22.50 3.30
C GLU A 86 16.38 -21.03 2.87
N SER A 87 17.07 -20.56 1.82
CA SER A 87 17.09 -19.15 1.40
C SER A 87 16.04 -18.74 0.35
N SER A 88 15.21 -19.66 -0.13
CA SER A 88 14.18 -19.32 -1.14
C SER A 88 12.93 -18.76 -0.47
N ILE A 89 12.60 -17.48 -0.73
CA ILE A 89 11.31 -16.92 -0.33
C ILE A 89 10.16 -17.70 -0.97
N LEU A 90 9.17 -18.06 -0.14
CA LEU A 90 7.91 -18.58 -0.65
C LEU A 90 7.20 -17.49 -1.44
N THR A 91 6.75 -17.83 -2.65
CA THR A 91 5.96 -16.92 -3.49
C THR A 91 4.67 -16.51 -2.78
N VAL A 92 4.09 -15.39 -3.18
CA VAL A 92 2.79 -14.91 -2.67
C VAL A 92 1.70 -15.97 -2.81
N SER A 93 1.67 -16.68 -3.93
CA SER A 93 0.75 -17.79 -4.16
C SER A 93 0.93 -18.93 -3.14
N GLN A 94 2.19 -19.27 -2.80
CA GLN A 94 2.49 -20.30 -1.81
C GLN A 94 2.15 -19.84 -0.38
N ARG A 95 2.38 -18.56 -0.05
CA ARG A 95 2.06 -18.00 1.27
C ARG A 95 0.56 -17.83 1.53
N PHE A 96 -0.22 -17.59 0.48
CA PHE A 96 -1.62 -17.15 0.60
C PHE A 96 -2.59 -17.99 -0.24
N ASN A 97 -2.58 -19.32 -0.04
CA ASN A 97 -3.57 -20.25 -0.62
C ASN A 97 -3.89 -20.02 -2.11
N GLY A 98 -2.85 -19.95 -2.95
CA GLY A 98 -3.01 -19.73 -4.38
C GLY A 98 -3.45 -18.31 -4.75
N LEU A 99 -3.06 -17.29 -3.97
CA LEU A 99 -3.36 -15.89 -4.28
C LEU A 99 -2.69 -15.48 -5.61
N ARG A 100 -3.52 -15.15 -6.60
CA ARG A 100 -3.04 -14.64 -7.91
C ARG A 100 -2.89 -13.13 -7.81
N ALA A 101 -1.65 -12.66 -7.82
CA ALA A 101 -1.36 -11.25 -7.61
C ALA A 101 -0.59 -10.63 -8.78
N ALA A 102 -0.94 -9.40 -9.13
CA ALA A 102 -0.23 -8.58 -10.11
C ALA A 102 0.25 -7.26 -9.49
N ILE A 103 1.36 -6.75 -9.98
CA ILE A 103 1.85 -5.40 -9.69
C ILE A 103 2.08 -4.62 -10.98
N ILE A 104 1.63 -3.37 -11.00
CA ILE A 104 1.83 -2.42 -12.08
C ILE A 104 2.77 -1.34 -11.56
N THR A 105 3.91 -1.15 -12.20
CA THR A 105 4.92 -0.19 -11.75
C THR A 105 5.82 0.27 -12.91
N ALA A 106 6.29 1.52 -12.85
CA ALA A 106 7.36 2.03 -13.71
C ALA A 106 8.76 1.72 -13.15
N CYS A 107 8.90 1.49 -11.85
CA CYS A 107 10.20 1.33 -11.17
C CYS A 107 10.82 -0.06 -11.44
N PRO A 108 12.00 -0.15 -12.08
CA PRO A 108 12.64 -1.43 -12.41
C PRO A 108 12.97 -2.30 -11.20
N ASN A 109 13.41 -1.70 -10.09
CA ASN A 109 13.80 -2.45 -8.88
C ASN A 109 12.57 -3.10 -8.23
N VAL A 110 11.43 -2.39 -8.21
CA VAL A 110 10.14 -2.95 -7.79
C VAL A 110 9.72 -4.09 -8.72
N ARG A 111 9.93 -3.97 -10.04
CA ARG A 111 9.62 -5.07 -10.98
C ARG A 111 10.44 -6.32 -10.68
N SER A 112 11.75 -6.18 -10.46
CA SER A 112 12.63 -7.32 -10.15
C SER A 112 12.19 -7.99 -8.86
N PHE A 113 12.06 -7.20 -7.78
CA PHE A 113 11.69 -7.73 -6.47
C PHE A 113 10.30 -8.38 -6.48
N ALA A 114 9.32 -7.79 -7.15
CA ALA A 114 7.99 -8.38 -7.22
C ALA A 114 7.95 -9.71 -7.99
N ARG A 115 8.77 -9.87 -9.05
CA ARG A 115 8.90 -11.16 -9.74
C ARG A 115 9.48 -12.23 -8.84
N GLU A 116 10.47 -11.89 -8.02
CA GLU A 116 11.04 -12.82 -7.03
C GLU A 116 9.98 -13.31 -6.04
N LEU A 117 9.04 -12.44 -5.66
CA LEU A 117 7.89 -12.80 -4.81
C LEU A 117 6.76 -13.55 -5.56
N GLY A 118 6.90 -13.77 -6.86
CA GLY A 118 5.90 -14.46 -7.70
C GLY A 118 4.72 -13.59 -8.15
N PHE A 119 4.84 -12.26 -8.15
CA PHE A 119 3.83 -11.40 -8.78
C PHE A 119 3.95 -11.43 -10.30
N SER A 120 2.80 -11.33 -10.97
CA SER A 120 2.76 -10.94 -12.39
C SER A 120 3.06 -9.44 -12.50
N VAL A 121 4.10 -9.07 -13.23
CA VAL A 121 4.49 -7.65 -13.40
C VAL A 121 3.96 -7.13 -14.73
N LEU A 122 3.08 -6.13 -14.66
CA LEU A 122 2.44 -5.50 -15.82
C LEU A 122 3.00 -4.09 -16.02
N LYS A 123 3.10 -3.63 -17.27
CA LYS A 123 3.49 -2.24 -17.57
C LYS A 123 2.26 -1.36 -17.78
N ILE A 124 2.33 -0.12 -17.28
CA ILE A 124 1.24 0.85 -17.44
C ILE A 124 1.01 1.21 -18.93
N ASP A 125 2.09 1.32 -19.70
CA ASP A 125 2.02 1.62 -21.14
C ASP A 125 1.35 0.49 -21.92
N GLU A 126 1.63 -0.77 -21.58
CA GLU A 126 0.97 -1.94 -22.18
C GLU A 126 -0.51 -1.99 -21.82
N LEU A 127 -0.88 -1.48 -20.63
CA LEU A 127 -2.26 -1.34 -20.24
C LEU A 127 -2.92 -0.22 -21.03
N ILE A 128 -2.31 0.93 -21.28
CA ILE A 128 -2.98 2.08 -21.94
C ILE A 128 -2.97 1.95 -23.47
N MET A 129 -1.88 1.47 -24.08
CA MET A 129 -1.64 1.49 -25.54
C MET A 129 -2.38 0.40 -26.35
N GLN A 130 -3.24 -0.41 -25.73
CA GLN A 130 -4.05 -1.39 -26.48
C GLN A 130 -5.14 -0.76 -27.37
N ASN A 131 -5.32 0.56 -27.31
CA ASN A 131 -6.28 1.30 -28.15
C ASN A 131 -5.59 2.54 -28.75
N ASP A 132 -5.65 2.64 -30.08
CA ASP A 132 -5.17 3.66 -31.04
C ASP A 132 -4.24 4.80 -30.52
N PRO A 133 -2.99 4.91 -31.02
CA PRO A 133 -1.98 5.84 -30.50
C PRO A 133 -2.15 7.32 -30.88
N PHE A 134 -3.16 7.72 -31.66
CA PHE A 134 -3.17 9.05 -32.30
C PHE A 134 -4.06 10.15 -31.70
N GLU A 135 -5.02 9.87 -30.81
CA GLU A 135 -5.91 10.94 -30.30
C GLU A 135 -6.44 10.64 -28.90
N LYS A 136 -5.69 10.90 -27.82
CA LYS A 136 -6.27 10.88 -26.47
C LYS A 136 -5.88 12.09 -25.65
N HIS A 137 -6.90 12.79 -25.15
CA HIS A 137 -6.73 13.90 -24.23
C HIS A 137 -6.25 13.40 -22.85
N PRO A 138 -5.41 14.17 -22.12
CA PRO A 138 -4.94 13.81 -20.78
C PRO A 138 -6.04 13.45 -19.76
N GLN A 139 -7.26 13.92 -19.98
CA GLN A 139 -8.42 13.70 -19.11
C GLN A 139 -9.06 12.31 -19.25
N GLU A 140 -8.85 11.60 -20.37
CA GLU A 140 -9.44 10.26 -20.62
C GLU A 140 -8.57 9.11 -20.05
N LEU A 141 -7.31 9.42 -19.74
CA LEU A 141 -6.32 8.45 -19.26
C LEU A 141 -6.72 7.76 -17.93
N PRO A 142 -7.24 8.49 -16.90
CA PRO A 142 -7.63 7.87 -15.64
C PRO A 142 -8.85 6.96 -15.77
N GLU A 143 -9.77 7.27 -16.70
CA GLU A 143 -10.97 6.46 -16.93
C GLU A 143 -10.62 5.13 -17.61
N GLU A 144 -9.79 5.17 -18.66
CA GLU A 144 -9.32 3.95 -19.34
C GLU A 144 -8.53 3.06 -18.36
N LEU A 145 -7.65 3.65 -17.56
CA LEU A 145 -6.90 2.89 -16.56
C LEU A 145 -7.82 2.30 -15.49
N THR A 146 -8.82 3.05 -15.00
CA THR A 146 -9.83 2.56 -14.06
C THR A 146 -10.51 1.30 -14.59
N SER A 147 -11.01 1.36 -15.82
CA SER A 147 -11.70 0.25 -16.47
C SER A 147 -10.80 -0.99 -16.58
N LYS A 148 -9.52 -0.80 -16.94
CA LYS A 148 -8.55 -1.91 -17.08
C LYS A 148 -8.19 -2.52 -15.73
N LEU A 149 -7.93 -1.72 -14.70
CA LEU A 149 -7.67 -2.20 -13.34
C LEU A 149 -8.83 -3.05 -12.82
N LEU A 150 -10.06 -2.58 -13.00
CA LEU A 150 -11.26 -3.30 -12.59
C LEU A 150 -11.45 -4.59 -13.41
N LYS A 151 -11.17 -4.56 -14.72
CA LYS A 151 -11.26 -5.74 -15.60
C LYS A 151 -10.26 -6.84 -15.23
N LEU A 152 -9.03 -6.49 -14.83
CA LEU A 152 -8.04 -7.46 -14.32
C LEU A 152 -8.58 -8.22 -13.08
N LEU A 153 -9.33 -7.52 -12.25
CA LEU A 153 -10.05 -8.08 -11.10
C LEU A 153 -11.41 -8.68 -11.49
N GLY A 154 -11.72 -8.86 -12.78
CA GLY A 154 -12.98 -9.45 -13.23
C GLY A 154 -14.21 -8.61 -12.88
N PHE A 155 -14.10 -7.28 -12.95
CA PHE A 155 -15.22 -6.34 -12.82
C PHE A 155 -15.43 -5.61 -14.14
N ALA A 156 -16.68 -5.53 -14.62
CA ALA A 156 -17.02 -4.79 -15.84
C ALA A 156 -18.49 -4.37 -15.82
N GLY A 157 -18.78 -3.15 -16.31
CA GLY A 157 -20.15 -2.65 -16.45
C GLY A 157 -20.97 -2.68 -15.16
N GLY A 158 -20.34 -2.40 -14.01
CA GLY A 158 -21.02 -2.43 -12.69
C GLY A 158 -21.25 -3.83 -12.11
N LYS A 159 -20.82 -4.90 -12.78
CA LYS A 159 -21.04 -6.29 -12.37
C LYS A 159 -19.75 -7.03 -12.04
N VAL A 160 -19.91 -8.11 -11.27
CA VAL A 160 -18.82 -9.07 -11.00
C VAL A 160 -18.87 -10.19 -12.03
N LEU A 161 -17.78 -10.35 -12.76
CA LEU A 161 -17.59 -11.44 -13.71
C LEU A 161 -17.22 -12.73 -12.97
N GLU A 162 -17.64 -13.87 -13.52
CA GLU A 162 -17.33 -15.20 -12.96
C GLU A 162 -15.83 -15.46 -12.88
N LYS A 163 -15.09 -15.03 -13.91
CA LYS A 163 -13.64 -15.18 -14.00
C LYS A 163 -12.96 -13.84 -13.74
N SER A 164 -11.89 -13.88 -12.96
CA SER A 164 -10.91 -12.80 -12.86
C SER A 164 -9.54 -13.35 -13.23
N GLU A 165 -8.67 -12.49 -13.76
CA GLU A 165 -7.27 -12.85 -14.01
C GLU A 165 -6.50 -12.89 -12.69
N PHE A 166 -6.74 -11.88 -11.85
CA PHE A 166 -6.10 -11.73 -10.55
C PHE A 166 -7.12 -11.63 -9.41
N ASP A 167 -6.64 -11.96 -8.22
CA ASP A 167 -7.36 -11.77 -6.95
C ASP A 167 -6.92 -10.45 -6.28
N LEU A 168 -5.67 -10.04 -6.52
CA LEU A 168 -5.05 -8.82 -6.02
C LEU A 168 -4.29 -8.10 -7.15
N VAL A 169 -4.55 -6.80 -7.33
CA VAL A 169 -3.78 -5.92 -8.21
C VAL A 169 -3.23 -4.77 -7.37
N ILE A 170 -1.91 -4.55 -7.43
CA ILE A 170 -1.22 -3.42 -6.80
C ILE A 170 -0.77 -2.45 -7.89
N LEU A 171 -1.22 -1.21 -7.83
CA LEU A 171 -0.68 -0.12 -8.64
C LEU A 171 0.32 0.68 -7.80
N HIS A 172 1.59 0.62 -8.16
CA HIS A 172 2.66 1.36 -7.51
C HIS A 172 3.06 2.59 -8.34
N ILE A 173 3.00 3.77 -7.72
CA ILE A 173 3.28 5.06 -8.32
C ILE A 173 4.31 5.77 -7.45
N ARG A 174 5.45 6.15 -8.02
CA ARG A 174 6.51 6.88 -7.31
C ARG A 174 6.47 8.35 -7.67
N THR A 175 6.69 9.23 -6.69
CA THR A 175 6.87 10.66 -6.94
C THR A 175 8.09 10.88 -7.82
N SER A 176 7.93 11.53 -8.98
CA SER A 176 9.05 11.81 -9.89
C SER A 176 9.78 13.07 -9.44
N GLU A 177 11.07 12.96 -9.13
CA GLU A 177 11.96 14.11 -9.05
C GLU A 177 12.77 14.19 -10.36
N LYS A 178 12.37 15.10 -11.26
CA LYS A 178 13.14 15.59 -12.42
C LYS A 178 13.61 14.53 -13.42
N SER A 179 12.82 14.31 -14.46
CA SER A 179 13.28 13.63 -15.66
C SER A 179 13.03 14.51 -16.91
N LYS A 180 13.88 14.37 -17.95
CA LYS A 180 14.06 15.34 -19.06
C LYS A 180 13.43 14.93 -20.39
N ASP A 181 12.71 13.82 -20.48
CA ASP A 181 12.02 13.40 -21.70
C ASP A 181 10.62 14.02 -21.79
N LEU A 182 10.17 14.31 -23.01
CA LEU A 182 8.88 14.99 -23.31
C LEU A 182 7.62 14.28 -22.76
N LYS A 183 7.74 13.06 -22.22
CA LYS A 183 6.70 12.29 -21.49
C LYS A 183 6.67 12.55 -19.97
N GLU A 184 7.61 13.33 -19.45
CA GLU A 184 7.84 13.60 -18.02
C GLU A 184 7.46 15.02 -17.61
N LYS A 185 6.76 15.73 -18.49
CA LYS A 185 6.24 17.09 -18.30
C LYS A 185 4.71 17.13 -18.26
N MET A 186 4.05 16.08 -17.78
CA MET A 186 2.64 16.20 -17.41
C MET A 186 2.58 17.06 -16.15
N VAL A 187 2.57 18.39 -16.35
CA VAL A 187 2.24 19.51 -15.44
C VAL A 187 2.94 19.52 -14.07
N ASP A 188 3.56 20.64 -13.72
CA ASP A 188 4.34 20.91 -12.50
C ASP A 188 3.49 20.92 -11.18
N GLY A 189 2.66 19.88 -10.98
CA GLY A 189 1.77 19.69 -9.82
C GLY A 189 1.06 18.31 -9.73
N THR A 190 1.44 17.31 -10.52
CA THR A 190 0.48 16.30 -11.03
C THR A 190 0.41 14.91 -10.42
N GLY A 191 1.39 14.45 -9.63
CA GLY A 191 1.38 13.06 -9.15
C GLY A 191 0.13 12.73 -8.32
N VAL A 192 -0.16 13.58 -7.33
CA VAL A 192 -1.32 13.41 -6.43
C VAL A 192 -2.63 13.84 -7.09
N ASP A 193 -2.63 14.88 -7.93
CA ASP A 193 -3.84 15.29 -8.66
C ASP A 193 -4.32 14.19 -9.61
N TRP A 194 -3.41 13.58 -10.37
CA TRP A 194 -3.73 12.45 -11.24
C TRP A 194 -4.22 11.26 -10.44
N LEU A 195 -3.57 10.95 -9.32
CA LEU A 195 -4.02 9.91 -8.39
C LEU A 195 -5.43 10.20 -7.85
N ASN A 196 -5.71 11.44 -7.46
CA ASN A 196 -7.01 11.89 -6.99
C ASN A 196 -8.09 11.68 -8.07
N MET A 197 -7.79 11.99 -9.33
CA MET A 197 -8.70 11.72 -10.46
C MET A 197 -8.95 10.22 -10.67
N LEU A 198 -7.90 9.39 -10.62
CA LEU A 198 -8.01 7.94 -10.72
C LEU A 198 -8.90 7.36 -9.61
N ILE A 199 -8.72 7.82 -8.37
CA ILE A 199 -9.54 7.42 -7.23
C ILE A 199 -11.00 7.82 -7.46
N GLY A 200 -11.25 9.02 -7.98
CA GLY A 200 -12.59 9.47 -8.37
C GLY A 200 -13.26 8.52 -9.35
N GLY A 201 -12.53 8.11 -10.40
CA GLY A 201 -13.00 7.14 -11.39
C GLY A 201 -13.35 5.78 -10.78
N ILE A 202 -12.47 5.24 -9.93
CA ILE A 202 -12.74 3.97 -9.23
C ILE A 202 -13.97 4.08 -8.34
N MET A 203 -14.07 5.16 -7.54
CA MET A 203 -15.22 5.37 -6.65
C MET A 203 -16.53 5.53 -7.41
N GLN A 204 -16.51 6.13 -8.61
CA GLN A 204 -17.67 6.23 -9.49
C GLN A 204 -18.07 4.87 -10.05
N ALA A 205 -17.10 4.03 -10.42
CA ALA A 205 -17.35 2.67 -10.89
C ALA A 205 -17.81 1.71 -9.77
N THR A 206 -17.64 2.08 -8.51
CA THR A 206 -18.00 1.27 -7.33
C THR A 206 -19.01 1.97 -6.42
N GLN A 207 -19.95 2.74 -6.98
CA GLN A 207 -21.00 3.38 -6.18
C GLN A 207 -21.81 2.37 -5.33
N PRO A 208 -22.25 2.77 -4.13
CA PRO A 208 -23.13 1.94 -3.31
C PRO A 208 -24.36 1.47 -4.09
N GLY A 209 -24.71 0.18 -3.96
CA GLY A 209 -25.78 -0.45 -4.72
C GLY A 209 -25.33 -1.18 -5.99
N LEU A 210 -24.11 -0.94 -6.47
CA LEU A 210 -23.49 -1.78 -7.51
C LEU A 210 -22.91 -3.05 -6.90
N ASP A 211 -22.96 -4.16 -7.66
CA ASP A 211 -22.41 -5.45 -7.23
C ASP A 211 -20.90 -5.36 -6.95
N ILE A 212 -20.18 -4.47 -7.64
CA ILE A 212 -18.72 -4.30 -7.44
C ILE A 212 -18.42 -3.76 -6.04
N ALA A 213 -19.24 -2.85 -5.50
CA ALA A 213 -18.93 -2.11 -4.27
C ALA A 213 -18.76 -3.05 -3.06
N SER A 214 -19.57 -4.10 -2.96
CA SER A 214 -19.51 -5.09 -1.89
C SER A 214 -18.46 -6.18 -2.13
N ARG A 215 -17.77 -6.16 -3.28
CA ARG A 215 -16.89 -7.23 -3.77
C ARG A 215 -15.46 -6.74 -4.03
N LEU A 216 -15.26 -5.43 -4.20
CA LEU A 216 -13.95 -4.79 -4.30
C LEU A 216 -13.47 -4.37 -2.91
N HIS A 217 -12.32 -4.90 -2.49
CA HIS A 217 -11.56 -4.37 -1.37
C HIS A 217 -10.55 -3.36 -1.88
N PHE A 218 -10.85 -2.07 -1.72
CA PHE A 218 -10.02 -0.99 -2.25
C PHE A 218 -9.16 -0.39 -1.12
N SER A 219 -7.84 -0.38 -1.28
CA SER A 219 -6.90 0.22 -0.34
C SER A 219 -6.06 1.31 -1.01
N ILE A 220 -5.85 2.42 -0.31
CA ILE A 220 -4.92 3.48 -0.71
C ILE A 220 -3.86 3.60 0.38
N ILE A 221 -2.59 3.52 -0.02
CA ILE A 221 -1.43 3.67 0.85
C ILE A 221 -0.54 4.76 0.29
N LEU A 222 -0.23 5.79 1.09
CA LEU A 222 0.69 6.86 0.72
C LEU A 222 1.87 6.90 1.70
N SER A 223 3.09 6.78 1.18
CA SER A 223 4.32 6.95 1.99
C SER A 223 4.86 8.37 1.88
N TYR A 224 5.79 8.71 2.77
CA TYR A 224 6.44 10.02 2.81
C TYR A 224 7.68 10.12 1.90
N GLY A 225 8.14 9.03 1.28
CA GLY A 225 9.36 9.08 0.47
C GLY A 225 10.61 9.19 1.34
N THR A 226 11.62 9.90 0.84
CA THR A 226 12.79 10.31 1.63
C THR A 226 12.36 11.26 2.74
N VAL A 227 12.74 10.94 3.98
CA VAL A 227 12.43 11.80 5.12
C VAL A 227 13.73 12.18 5.83
N SER A 228 14.02 13.48 5.91
CA SER A 228 15.06 13.99 6.81
C SER A 228 14.50 14.08 8.23
N ALA A 229 15.25 13.60 9.23
CA ALA A 229 14.83 13.59 10.64
C ALA A 229 14.50 14.98 11.23
N SER A 230 14.85 16.08 10.55
CA SER A 230 14.59 17.46 10.99
C SER A 230 13.16 17.97 10.74
N GLN A 231 12.28 17.21 10.08
CA GLN A 231 10.88 17.59 9.86
C GLN A 231 9.98 16.98 10.94
N ASP A 232 9.88 17.60 12.10
CA ASP A 232 9.13 17.11 13.29
C ASP A 232 7.59 16.96 13.13
N SER A 233 7.04 17.09 11.93
CA SER A 233 5.58 17.28 11.75
C SER A 233 4.74 16.00 11.91
N CYS A 234 5.30 14.81 11.69
CA CYS A 234 4.53 13.56 11.56
C CYS A 234 4.94 12.47 12.55
N SER A 235 4.98 12.77 13.86
CA SER A 235 5.27 11.79 14.91
C SER A 235 3.99 11.17 15.51
N PHE A 236 4.02 9.84 15.66
CA PHE A 236 2.98 9.08 16.34
C PHE A 236 3.02 9.15 17.85
N ILE A 237 4.11 9.67 18.41
CA ILE A 237 4.22 9.81 19.83
C ILE A 237 3.09 10.78 20.24
N LEU A 238 2.01 10.20 20.75
CA LEU A 238 1.22 10.85 21.78
C LEU A 238 2.26 11.19 22.85
N ASN A 239 2.74 12.43 22.83
CA ASN A 239 3.32 13.02 24.01
C ASN A 239 2.21 12.91 25.04
N SER A 240 2.20 11.83 25.82
CA SER A 240 1.64 11.90 27.15
C SER A 240 2.52 12.95 27.81
N GLY A 241 2.09 14.22 27.78
CA GLY A 241 2.71 15.34 28.48
C GLY A 241 2.68 15.16 30.00
N THR A 242 2.51 13.94 30.47
CA THR A 242 2.66 13.51 31.84
C THR A 242 3.91 12.66 31.91
N GLU A 243 4.94 13.21 32.56
CA GLU A 243 6.01 12.46 33.19
C GLU A 243 5.38 11.28 33.94
N THR A 244 5.32 10.14 33.28
CA THR A 244 4.83 8.92 33.88
C THR A 244 6.04 8.34 34.56
N ASN A 245 5.94 8.18 35.88
CA ASN A 245 6.94 7.51 36.71
C ASN A 245 7.59 6.38 35.91
N SER A 246 8.89 6.49 35.66
CA SER A 246 9.65 5.55 34.82
C SER A 246 9.47 4.09 35.28
N SER A 247 9.18 3.90 36.57
CA SER A 247 8.84 2.63 37.19
C SER A 247 7.53 2.01 36.71
N LEU A 248 6.58 2.71 36.11
CA LEU A 248 5.32 2.12 35.60
C LEU A 248 5.33 1.94 34.08
N SER A 249 6.41 2.31 33.41
CA SER A 249 6.55 2.17 31.95
C SER A 249 6.46 0.71 31.49
N PHE A 250 6.89 -0.25 32.32
CA PHE A 250 6.81 -1.69 32.03
C PHE A 250 5.38 -2.24 32.03
N LEU A 251 4.42 -1.53 32.67
CA LEU A 251 3.01 -1.91 32.68
C LEU A 251 2.26 -1.48 31.41
N ARG A 252 2.89 -0.66 30.54
CA ARG A 252 2.26 -0.24 29.30
C ARG A 252 2.15 -1.44 28.35
N PRO A 253 0.95 -1.76 27.85
CA PRO A 253 0.81 -2.82 26.85
C PRO A 253 1.68 -2.53 25.64
N CYS A 254 2.45 -3.55 25.22
CA CYS A 254 3.18 -3.50 23.96
C CYS A 254 2.17 -3.28 22.83
N GLN A 255 2.37 -2.21 22.06
CA GLN A 255 1.52 -1.92 20.92
C GLN A 255 1.78 -2.97 19.83
N SER A 256 0.71 -3.40 19.15
CA SER A 256 0.76 -4.47 18.13
C SER A 256 1.75 -4.16 17.00
N TYR A 257 1.95 -2.89 16.67
CA TYR A 257 2.90 -2.46 15.64
C TYR A 257 4.37 -2.64 16.03
N ASN A 258 4.68 -2.93 17.29
CA ASN A 258 6.02 -3.26 17.79
C ASN A 258 6.26 -4.77 17.89
N MET A 259 5.38 -5.61 17.34
CA MET A 259 5.46 -7.06 17.49
C MET A 259 5.26 -7.82 16.17
N LYS A 260 6.11 -8.82 15.92
CA LYS A 260 5.95 -9.77 14.82
C LYS A 260 6.25 -11.19 15.30
N GLY A 261 5.35 -12.14 15.02
CA GLY A 261 5.52 -13.55 15.39
C GLY A 261 5.77 -13.79 16.89
N GLY A 262 5.18 -12.97 17.77
CA GLY A 262 5.40 -13.04 19.22
C GLY A 262 6.70 -12.41 19.72
N LYS A 263 7.56 -11.91 18.81
CA LYS A 263 8.80 -11.20 19.16
C LYS A 263 8.55 -9.69 19.13
N ILE A 264 9.10 -8.99 20.14
CA ILE A 264 9.17 -7.53 20.13
C ILE A 264 10.22 -7.14 19.09
N LEU A 265 9.87 -6.17 18.25
CA LEU A 265 10.76 -5.62 17.24
C LEU A 265 11.48 -4.40 17.80
N ASP A 266 12.80 -4.43 17.73
CA ASP A 266 13.63 -3.24 17.91
C ASP A 266 13.67 -2.45 16.60
N GLY A 267 13.73 -1.12 16.69
CA GLY A 267 13.87 -0.27 15.50
C GLY A 267 12.58 -0.09 14.70
N ILE A 268 11.47 0.26 15.36
CA ILE A 268 10.28 0.79 14.67
C ILE A 268 10.43 2.31 14.45
N ARG A 269 10.22 2.75 13.21
CA ARG A 269 10.18 4.16 12.83
C ARG A 269 8.98 4.84 13.49
N ARG A 270 9.25 5.81 14.35
CA ARG A 270 8.21 6.53 15.14
C ARG A 270 7.64 7.76 14.45
N HIS A 271 8.15 8.10 13.28
CA HIS A 271 7.76 9.26 12.50
C HIS A 271 7.40 8.85 11.07
N HIS A 272 6.60 9.67 10.40
CA HIS A 272 6.25 9.54 8.99
C HIS A 272 5.78 8.13 8.63
N PRO A 273 4.73 7.59 9.27
CA PRO A 273 4.13 6.33 8.81
C PRO A 273 3.68 6.37 7.36
N MET A 274 3.33 5.22 6.79
CA MET A 274 2.43 5.29 5.64
C MET A 274 1.01 5.59 6.11
N LEU A 275 0.33 6.49 5.42
CA LEU A 275 -1.10 6.71 5.57
C LEU A 275 -1.83 5.60 4.83
N ILE A 276 -2.80 4.95 5.48
CA ILE A 276 -3.62 3.92 4.85
C ILE A 276 -5.10 4.20 5.06
N ALA A 277 -5.90 4.02 4.01
CA ALA A 277 -7.34 3.92 4.12
C ALA A 277 -7.85 2.74 3.28
N GLN A 278 -8.79 1.99 3.85
CA GLN A 278 -9.34 0.77 3.24
C GLN A 278 -10.86 0.80 3.21
N TRP A 279 -11.46 0.49 2.07
CA TRP A 279 -12.91 0.48 1.90
C TRP A 279 -13.37 -0.75 1.11
N GLN A 280 -14.43 -1.37 1.61
CA GLN A 280 -15.28 -2.33 0.93
C GLN A 280 -16.70 -2.18 1.50
N GLU A 281 -17.68 -1.95 0.63
CA GLU A 281 -19.05 -1.67 1.04
C GLU A 281 -19.62 -2.84 1.86
N GLY A 282 -20.18 -2.52 3.03
CA GLY A 282 -20.76 -3.51 3.96
C GLY A 282 -19.75 -4.39 4.71
N VAL A 283 -18.43 -4.23 4.50
CA VAL A 283 -17.40 -5.11 5.11
C VAL A 283 -16.36 -4.35 5.93
N THR A 284 -15.90 -3.19 5.45
CA THR A 284 -14.97 -2.34 6.22
C THR A 284 -15.75 -1.43 7.15
N ARG A 285 -15.26 -1.28 8.39
CA ARG A 285 -15.78 -0.27 9.31
C ARG A 285 -15.41 1.12 8.79
N ARG A 286 -16.40 1.99 8.67
CA ARG A 286 -16.21 3.42 8.44
C ARG A 286 -15.78 4.10 9.74
N ASP A 287 -14.78 4.98 9.68
CA ASP A 287 -14.39 5.83 10.81
C ASP A 287 -14.94 7.26 10.70
N MET A 288 -14.38 8.20 11.47
CA MET A 288 -14.84 9.60 11.52
C MET A 288 -13.94 10.55 10.73
N ALA A 289 -12.92 10.04 10.02
CA ALA A 289 -12.03 10.85 9.22
C ALA A 289 -12.78 11.37 7.99
N MET A 290 -12.59 12.65 7.66
CA MET A 290 -13.21 13.30 6.50
C MET A 290 -12.19 13.71 5.44
N GLU A 291 -10.91 13.72 5.80
CA GLU A 291 -9.79 14.13 4.97
C GLU A 291 -8.72 13.05 4.98
N PHE A 292 -8.07 12.85 3.83
CA PHE A 292 -6.94 11.93 3.72
C PHE A 292 -5.67 12.68 4.16
N SER A 293 -5.42 12.74 5.47
CA SER A 293 -4.25 13.42 6.02
C SER A 293 -3.76 12.79 7.31
N PHE A 294 -2.49 13.01 7.65
CA PHE A 294 -1.91 12.53 8.91
C PHE A 294 -2.66 13.06 10.13
N LYS A 295 -2.96 14.36 10.15
CA LYS A 295 -3.64 14.99 11.28
C LYS A 295 -5.04 14.42 11.47
N GLU A 296 -5.80 14.31 10.39
CA GLU A 296 -7.16 13.77 10.45
C GLU A 296 -7.17 12.30 10.87
N PHE A 297 -6.26 11.47 10.33
CA PHE A 297 -6.16 10.06 10.73
C PHE A 297 -5.73 9.90 12.18
N LYS A 298 -4.89 10.80 12.70
CA LYS A 298 -4.47 10.79 14.10
C LYS A 298 -5.61 11.15 15.04
N GLU A 299 -6.44 12.12 14.67
CA GLU A 299 -7.53 12.63 15.50
C GLU A 299 -8.82 11.80 15.38
N ARG A 300 -9.09 11.24 14.19
CA ARG A 300 -10.39 10.64 13.84
C ARG A 300 -10.32 9.25 13.18
N GLY A 301 -9.12 8.77 12.86
CA GLY A 301 -8.91 7.46 12.26
C GLY A 301 -9.15 6.31 13.25
N GLY A 302 -9.81 5.26 12.78
CA GLY A 302 -10.24 4.15 13.64
C GLY A 302 -9.19 3.05 13.88
N ASN A 303 -8.23 2.90 12.97
CA ASN A 303 -7.29 1.76 12.98
C ASN A 303 -5.98 2.03 13.72
N LEU A 304 -5.75 3.28 14.17
CA LEU A 304 -4.48 3.69 14.77
C LEU A 304 -3.30 3.21 13.92
N ALA A 305 -2.22 2.70 14.52
CA ALA A 305 -1.06 2.19 13.81
C ALA A 305 -0.96 0.65 13.90
N ILE A 306 -0.72 -0.01 12.77
CA ILE A 306 -0.35 -1.43 12.67
C ILE A 306 1.03 -1.56 12.01
N LEU A 307 1.71 -2.68 12.22
CA LEU A 307 2.98 -2.95 11.52
C LEU A 307 2.70 -3.17 10.02
N ALA A 308 3.48 -2.53 9.14
CA ALA A 308 3.33 -2.64 7.69
C ALA A 308 3.38 -4.11 7.19
N ASP A 309 4.19 -4.97 7.82
CA ASP A 309 4.25 -6.42 7.58
C ASP A 309 2.88 -7.13 7.66
N ARG A 310 1.89 -6.56 8.36
CA ARG A 310 0.56 -7.15 8.50
C ARG A 310 -0.38 -6.83 7.34
N PHE A 311 -0.04 -5.83 6.51
CA PHE A 311 -0.92 -5.32 5.48
C PHE A 311 -1.36 -6.40 4.48
N LEU A 312 -0.41 -7.07 3.80
CA LEU A 312 -0.75 -8.06 2.78
C LEU A 312 -1.58 -9.23 3.36
N HIS A 313 -1.27 -9.66 4.58
CA HIS A 313 -2.05 -10.69 5.25
C HIS A 313 -3.48 -10.22 5.59
N GLU A 314 -3.68 -8.95 6.00
CA GLU A 314 -5.03 -8.41 6.20
C GLU A 314 -5.82 -8.38 4.90
N VAL A 315 -5.19 -7.96 3.80
CA VAL A 315 -5.80 -8.03 2.46
C VAL A 315 -6.13 -9.47 2.11
N ALA A 316 -5.17 -10.40 2.23
CA ALA A 316 -5.37 -11.82 1.93
C ALA A 316 -6.51 -12.43 2.76
N PHE A 317 -6.67 -12.04 4.02
CA PHE A 317 -7.81 -12.45 4.84
C PHE A 317 -9.15 -11.98 4.25
N LYS A 318 -9.26 -10.72 3.81
CA LYS A 318 -10.47 -10.21 3.12
C LYS A 318 -10.77 -10.95 1.81
N LEU A 319 -9.74 -11.45 1.15
CA LEU A 319 -9.84 -12.25 -0.08
C LEU A 319 -10.12 -13.75 0.16
N TRP A 320 -10.22 -14.19 1.42
CA TRP A 320 -10.30 -15.61 1.81
C TRP A 320 -9.09 -16.44 1.38
N LYS A 321 -7.92 -15.79 1.31
CA LYS A 321 -6.62 -16.37 0.96
C LYS A 321 -5.72 -16.57 2.18
N ALA A 322 -6.16 -16.11 3.35
CA ALA A 322 -5.54 -16.37 4.65
C ALA A 322 -6.64 -16.54 5.72
N PRO A 323 -6.38 -17.31 6.80
CA PRO A 323 -7.27 -17.32 7.96
C PRO A 323 -7.29 -15.95 8.65
N LYS A 324 -8.35 -15.67 9.41
CA LYS A 324 -8.35 -14.53 10.34
C LYS A 324 -7.27 -14.79 11.38
N TYR A 325 -6.40 -13.81 11.67
CA TYR A 325 -5.43 -13.97 12.74
C TYR A 325 -6.14 -14.36 14.05
N GLY A 326 -5.77 -15.52 14.62
CA GLY A 326 -6.42 -16.10 15.80
C GLY A 326 -7.30 -17.32 15.52
N ALA A 327 -6.77 -18.30 14.78
CA ALA A 327 -7.17 -19.70 14.86
C ALA A 327 -5.92 -20.53 15.17
#